data_AF-A0A2V9VL50-F1
#
_entry.id   AF-A0A2V9VL50-F1
#
_cell.length_a   1.000
_cell.length_b   1.000
_cell.length_c   1.000
_cell.angle_alpha   90.00
_cell.angle_beta   90.00
_cell.angle_gamma   90.00
#
_symmetry.space_group_name_H-M   'P 1'
#
loop_
_entity.id
_entity.type
_entity.pdbx_description
1 polymer ?
#
loop_
_entity_poly.entity_id
_entity_poly.type
_entity_poly.pdbx_seq_one_letter_code
_entity_poly.pdbx_strand_id
1 'polypeptide(L)'
;MRFNFQDFLLTALSFLLLPSVTLAQRDQQLRVLVIDGHPGHADVIQHDGRAYVDLQSLAEITNGSLTFKENRIILSIRGTDIGPAAAVPADPIHSPANDAGLSQDFMRAGIEEFATMREWASTMAYAVQNGYQITEEWAANYRERAANSLSMASAAASTGADRQALQLLTNEFEAVREWSDKLVEAKKSMDTAKYALSPSALRDEALSQKIISCGRFLAKMLGSSSFQDDPSCH
;
A
#
# COMPACT_ATOMS: atom_id res chain seq x y z
N MET A 1 22.09 18.01 -73.83
CA MET A 1 22.17 17.95 -72.35
C MET A 1 20.77 17.68 -71.82
N ARG A 2 20.46 16.43 -71.44
CA ARG A 2 19.19 16.06 -70.80
C ARG A 2 19.53 15.77 -69.33
N PHE A 3 19.06 16.63 -68.44
CA PHE A 3 19.15 16.39 -67.00
C PHE A 3 18.20 15.24 -66.65
N ASN A 4 18.75 14.14 -66.13
CA ASN A 4 17.99 12.97 -65.71
C ASN A 4 17.28 13.27 -64.39
N PHE A 5 15.95 13.40 -64.47
CA PHE A 5 15.03 13.58 -63.34
C PHE A 5 15.08 12.41 -62.33
N GLN A 6 15.67 11.29 -62.74
CA GLN A 6 15.74 10.03 -62.01
C GLN A 6 16.80 10.05 -60.89
N ASP A 7 17.89 10.82 -61.07
CA ASP A 7 18.98 10.91 -60.08
C ASP A 7 18.63 11.84 -58.91
N PHE A 8 17.73 12.81 -59.14
CA PHE A 8 17.23 13.71 -58.09
C PHE A 8 16.22 13.00 -57.17
N LEU A 9 15.50 12.01 -57.68
CA LEU A 9 14.53 11.21 -56.91
C LEU A 9 15.22 10.23 -55.95
N LEU A 10 16.38 9.69 -56.32
CA LEU A 10 17.12 8.73 -55.49
C LEU A 10 17.91 9.39 -54.35
N THR A 11 18.34 10.65 -54.52
CA THR A 11 19.01 11.41 -53.45
C THR A 11 18.03 11.97 -52.42
N ALA A 12 16.80 12.29 -52.81
CA ALA A 12 15.77 12.74 -51.86
C ALA A 12 15.23 11.63 -50.93
N LEU A 13 15.34 10.35 -51.33
CA LEU A 13 14.80 9.23 -50.56
C LEU A 13 15.72 8.76 -49.40
N SER A 14 16.99 9.17 -49.40
CA SER A 14 17.99 8.69 -48.43
C SER A 14 18.03 9.50 -47.12
N PHE A 15 17.31 10.62 -47.02
CA PHE A 15 17.34 11.49 -45.82
C PHE A 15 16.16 11.28 -44.86
N LEU A 16 15.27 10.33 -45.13
CA LEU A 16 13.99 10.14 -44.42
C LEU A 16 13.99 8.99 -43.39
N LEU A 17 15.16 8.52 -42.94
CA LEU A 17 15.28 7.41 -41.98
C LEU A 17 16.07 7.80 -40.72
N LEU A 18 15.80 8.98 -40.16
CA LEU A 18 16.18 9.28 -38.77
C LEU A 18 15.02 8.87 -37.86
N PRO A 19 15.16 7.83 -37.01
CA PRO A 19 14.16 7.53 -36.01
C PRO A 19 14.15 8.69 -35.02
N SER A 20 13.08 9.47 -35.04
CA SER A 20 12.80 10.45 -34.01
C SER A 20 12.45 9.67 -32.74
N VAL A 21 13.44 9.41 -31.87
CA VAL A 21 13.17 8.94 -30.51
C VAL A 21 12.55 10.12 -29.76
N THR A 22 11.24 10.24 -29.85
CA THR A 22 10.47 11.10 -28.96
C THR A 22 10.48 10.42 -27.59
N LEU A 23 11.37 10.88 -26.72
CA LEU A 23 11.20 10.71 -25.28
C LEU A 23 9.89 11.40 -24.93
N ALA A 24 8.79 10.64 -24.96
CA ALA A 24 7.56 11.03 -24.30
C ALA A 24 7.82 10.96 -22.79
N GLN A 25 8.56 11.95 -22.27
CA GLN A 25 8.42 12.32 -20.87
C GLN A 25 7.01 12.87 -20.74
N ARG A 26 6.07 11.96 -20.47
CA ARG A 26 4.72 12.33 -20.05
C ARG A 26 4.91 12.96 -18.68
N ASP A 27 5.09 14.27 -18.70
CA ASP A 27 5.10 15.14 -17.54
C ASP A 27 3.82 14.81 -16.77
N GLN A 28 3.93 13.97 -15.74
CA GLN A 28 2.83 13.73 -14.81
C GLN A 28 2.70 15.02 -14.03
N GLN A 29 1.99 15.99 -14.61
CA GLN A 29 1.61 17.20 -13.91
C GLN A 29 0.99 16.76 -12.60
N LEU A 30 1.71 16.98 -11.50
CA LEU A 30 1.22 16.82 -10.14
C LEU A 30 0.01 17.75 -10.01
N ARG A 31 -1.17 17.16 -10.13
CA ARG A 31 -2.44 17.84 -9.95
C ARG A 31 -2.87 17.57 -8.53
N VAL A 32 -3.46 18.59 -7.92
CA VAL A 32 -4.03 18.49 -6.58
C VAL A 32 -5.54 18.74 -6.68
N LEU A 33 -6.30 18.03 -5.86
CA LEU A 33 -7.71 18.25 -5.64
C LEU A 33 -7.86 19.19 -4.43
N VAL A 34 -8.62 20.26 -4.61
CA VAL A 34 -9.03 21.18 -3.53
C VAL A 34 -10.54 21.13 -3.43
N ILE A 35 -11.07 21.19 -2.22
CA ILE A 35 -12.50 21.20 -1.94
C ILE A 35 -12.86 22.56 -1.36
N ASP A 36 -13.77 23.26 -2.02
CA ASP A 36 -14.23 24.56 -1.55
C ASP A 36 -14.79 24.47 -0.12
N GLY A 37 -14.42 25.44 0.71
CA GLY A 37 -14.84 25.49 2.12
C GLY A 37 -14.07 24.57 3.07
N HIS A 38 -13.10 23.79 2.58
CA HIS A 38 -12.29 22.89 3.41
C HIS A 38 -10.79 23.19 3.29
N PRO A 39 -10.04 23.24 4.40
CA PRO A 39 -8.59 23.39 4.34
C PRO A 39 -7.92 22.08 3.91
N GLY A 40 -7.00 22.16 2.95
CA GLY A 40 -6.19 21.02 2.53
C GLY A 40 -6.23 20.75 1.03
N HIS A 41 -5.43 19.77 0.60
CA HIS A 41 -5.38 19.29 -0.78
C HIS A 41 -5.04 17.80 -0.81
N ALA A 42 -5.50 17.10 -1.84
CA ALA A 42 -5.18 15.70 -2.07
C ALA A 42 -4.47 15.53 -3.41
N ASP A 43 -3.49 14.62 -3.48
CA ASP A 43 -2.79 14.32 -4.73
C ASP A 43 -3.71 13.62 -5.73
N VAL A 44 -3.58 14.00 -7.00
CA VAL A 44 -4.35 13.43 -8.11
C VAL A 44 -3.43 12.69 -9.06
N ILE A 45 -3.70 11.40 -9.21
CA ILE A 45 -3.03 10.55 -10.21
C ILE A 45 -3.91 10.40 -11.45
N GLN A 46 -3.29 10.29 -12.62
CA GLN A 46 -3.97 10.11 -13.89
C GLN A 46 -3.75 8.68 -14.40
N HIS A 47 -4.84 7.94 -14.62
CA HIS A 47 -4.81 6.61 -15.23
C HIS A 47 -5.88 6.53 -16.33
N ASP A 48 -5.48 6.13 -17.55
CA ASP A 48 -6.36 6.12 -18.74
C ASP A 48 -7.12 7.44 -19.00
N GLY A 49 -6.48 8.57 -18.73
CA GLY A 49 -7.08 9.90 -18.91
C GLY A 49 -8.13 10.28 -17.87
N ARG A 50 -8.33 9.44 -16.84
CA ARG A 50 -9.20 9.71 -15.69
C ARG A 50 -8.37 10.13 -14.49
N ALA A 51 -8.90 11.05 -13.71
CA ALA A 51 -8.33 11.50 -12.45
C ALA A 51 -8.77 10.58 -11.31
N TYR A 52 -7.82 10.17 -10.47
CA TYR A 52 -8.06 9.39 -9.25
C TYR A 52 -7.43 10.14 -8.07
N VAL A 53 -8.09 10.05 -6.93
CA VAL A 53 -7.67 10.68 -5.68
C VAL A 53 -7.72 9.63 -4.58
N ASP A 54 -6.78 9.72 -3.64
CA ASP A 54 -6.82 8.91 -2.43
C ASP A 54 -8.06 9.26 -1.59
N LEU A 55 -8.89 8.26 -1.29
CA LEU A 55 -10.15 8.46 -0.59
C LEU A 55 -9.93 8.86 0.87
N GLN A 56 -8.83 8.41 1.48
CA GLN A 56 -8.48 8.74 2.87
C GLN A 56 -8.17 10.23 2.99
N SER A 57 -7.36 10.76 2.09
CA SER A 57 -7.08 12.19 1.95
C SER A 57 -8.37 13.00 1.79
N LEU A 58 -9.32 12.49 1.00
CA LEU A 58 -10.62 13.13 0.80
C LEU A 58 -11.46 13.17 2.09
N ALA A 59 -11.46 12.08 2.86
CA ALA A 59 -12.13 12.01 4.16
C ALA A 59 -11.51 12.98 5.18
N GLU A 60 -10.19 13.11 5.19
CA GLU A 60 -9.48 14.03 6.09
C GLU A 60 -9.77 15.50 5.77
N ILE A 61 -9.69 15.90 4.49
CA ILE A 61 -9.99 17.28 4.06
C ILE A 61 -11.42 17.65 4.43
N THR A 62 -12.36 16.73 4.25
CA THR A 62 -13.78 16.97 4.51
C THR A 62 -14.21 16.76 5.96
N ASN A 63 -13.29 16.39 6.85
CA ASN A 63 -13.60 15.90 8.20
C ASN A 63 -14.72 14.83 8.19
N GLY A 64 -14.72 14.01 7.13
CA GLY A 64 -15.63 12.92 6.89
C GLY A 64 -15.11 11.60 7.45
N SER A 65 -15.80 10.52 7.11
CA SER A 65 -15.40 9.17 7.48
C SER A 65 -15.52 8.22 6.31
N LEU A 66 -14.61 7.25 6.22
CA LEU A 66 -14.73 6.14 5.30
C LEU A 66 -15.24 4.90 6.03
N THR A 67 -16.10 4.15 5.37
CA THR A 67 -16.53 2.84 5.84
C THR A 67 -16.54 1.87 4.67
N PHE A 68 -15.98 0.69 4.88
CA PHE A 68 -15.90 -0.36 3.88
C PHE A 68 -16.91 -1.45 4.25
N LYS A 69 -17.86 -1.74 3.35
CA LYS A 69 -18.89 -2.78 3.54
C LYS A 69 -19.03 -3.63 2.29
N GLU A 70 -18.67 -4.91 2.38
CA GLU A 70 -18.73 -5.87 1.27
C GLU A 70 -17.99 -5.34 0.02
N ASN A 71 -18.71 -5.00 -1.06
CA ASN A 71 -18.14 -4.42 -2.28
C ASN A 71 -18.21 -2.88 -2.34
N ARG A 72 -18.61 -2.22 -1.25
CA ARG A 72 -18.85 -0.77 -1.21
C ARG A 72 -17.85 -0.05 -0.33
N ILE A 73 -17.32 1.04 -0.86
CA ILE A 73 -16.63 2.07 -0.11
C ILE A 73 -17.63 3.19 0.11
N ILE A 74 -17.93 3.51 1.37
CA ILE A 74 -18.89 4.53 1.78
C ILE A 74 -18.09 5.69 2.37
N LEU A 75 -17.98 6.77 1.61
CA LEU A 75 -17.46 8.05 2.11
C LEU A 75 -18.63 8.88 2.64
N SER A 76 -18.63 9.15 3.94
CA SER A 76 -19.61 10.01 4.60
C SER A 76 -18.98 11.38 4.83
N ILE A 77 -19.42 12.37 4.05
CA ILE A 77 -19.00 13.77 4.19
C ILE A 77 -20.11 14.49 4.95
N ARG A 78 -19.76 15.25 5.98
CA ARG A 78 -20.75 16.10 6.66
C ARG A 78 -21.05 17.29 5.76
N GLY A 79 -22.26 17.34 5.24
CA GLY A 79 -22.73 18.53 4.53
C GLY A 79 -22.72 19.72 5.48
N THR A 80 -22.09 20.82 5.07
CA THR A 80 -22.40 22.13 5.65
C THR A 80 -23.81 22.50 5.20
N ASP A 81 -24.82 22.01 5.92
CA ASP A 81 -26.21 22.36 5.66
C ASP A 81 -26.42 23.85 5.93
N ILE A 82 -26.71 24.61 4.87
CA ILE A 82 -27.40 25.89 4.99
C ILE A 82 -28.90 25.58 5.02
N GLY A 83 -29.47 25.39 6.23
CA GLY A 83 -30.92 25.22 6.41
C GLY A 83 -31.31 24.92 7.88
N PRO A 84 -32.42 25.49 8.40
CA PRO A 84 -32.63 25.58 9.84
C PRO A 84 -33.03 24.24 10.48
N ALA A 85 -32.50 24.06 11.70
CA ALA A 85 -32.59 22.90 12.54
C ALA A 85 -34.01 22.31 12.67
N ALA A 86 -34.15 21.04 12.29
CA ALA A 86 -35.14 20.15 12.88
C ALA A 86 -34.40 19.25 13.89
N ALA A 87 -34.75 19.40 15.17
CA ALA A 87 -34.26 18.56 16.25
C ALA A 87 -34.74 17.11 16.02
N VAL A 88 -33.84 16.25 15.58
CA VAL A 88 -33.98 14.79 15.64
C VAL A 88 -33.37 14.35 16.98
N PRO A 89 -33.95 13.38 17.71
CA PRO A 89 -33.45 13.00 19.04
C PRO A 89 -31.97 12.63 18.95
N ALA A 90 -31.16 13.19 19.85
CA ALA A 90 -29.77 12.82 20.01
C ALA A 90 -29.71 11.32 20.35
N ASP A 91 -29.33 10.50 19.38
CA ASP A 91 -28.67 9.23 19.69
C ASP A 91 -27.38 9.55 20.46
N PRO A 92 -26.95 8.69 21.38
CA PRO A 92 -25.96 9.05 22.38
C PRO A 92 -24.71 9.60 21.71
N ILE A 93 -24.38 10.83 22.10
CA ILE A 93 -23.10 11.48 21.91
C ILE A 93 -22.01 10.42 22.10
N HIS A 94 -21.35 10.00 21.01
CA HIS A 94 -20.04 9.40 21.15
C HIS A 94 -19.18 10.51 21.75
N SER A 95 -18.95 10.40 23.06
CA SER A 95 -18.10 11.28 23.84
C SER A 95 -16.76 11.50 23.09
N PRO A 96 -16.10 12.66 23.29
CA PRO A 96 -14.75 12.85 22.77
C PRO A 96 -13.93 11.62 23.15
N ALA A 97 -13.27 11.03 22.13
CA ALA A 97 -12.53 9.79 22.21
C ALA A 97 -11.80 9.69 23.56
N ASN A 98 -12.28 8.80 24.42
CA ASN A 98 -11.52 8.39 25.59
C ASN A 98 -10.24 7.72 25.08
N ASP A 99 -9.11 8.07 25.69
CA ASP A 99 -7.78 7.47 25.55
C ASP A 99 -7.73 5.97 25.96
N ALA A 100 -8.65 5.14 25.47
CA ALA A 100 -8.85 3.76 25.93
C ALA A 100 -8.62 2.75 24.80
N GLY A 101 -7.35 2.55 24.43
CA GLY A 101 -6.91 1.39 23.67
C GLY A 101 -7.29 1.35 22.19
N LEU A 102 -7.07 0.20 21.58
CA LEU A 102 -7.34 -0.06 20.17
C LEU A 102 -8.84 -0.21 19.93
N SER A 103 -9.37 0.44 18.90
CA SER A 103 -10.77 0.30 18.51
C SER A 103 -11.05 -1.10 17.96
N GLN A 104 -12.28 -1.59 18.14
CA GLN A 104 -12.66 -2.94 17.70
C GLN A 104 -12.53 -3.12 16.18
N ASP A 105 -12.91 -2.10 15.41
CA ASP A 105 -12.84 -2.15 13.94
C ASP A 105 -11.38 -2.17 13.48
N PHE A 106 -10.52 -1.34 14.07
CA PHE A 106 -9.09 -1.38 13.81
C PHE A 106 -8.48 -2.72 14.19
N MET A 107 -8.79 -3.28 15.37
CA MET A 107 -8.27 -4.59 15.77
C MET A 107 -8.65 -5.69 14.77
N ARG A 108 -9.90 -5.71 14.30
CA ARG A 108 -10.35 -6.69 13.31
C ARG A 108 -9.56 -6.57 12.01
N ALA A 109 -9.43 -5.36 11.49
CA ALA A 109 -8.70 -5.11 10.25
C ALA A 109 -7.18 -5.35 10.41
N GLY A 110 -6.61 -4.97 11.56
CA GLY A 110 -5.21 -5.19 11.89
C GLY A 110 -4.85 -6.67 12.09
N ILE A 111 -5.76 -7.48 12.64
CA ILE A 111 -5.58 -8.94 12.73
C ILE A 111 -5.61 -9.57 11.33
N GLU A 112 -6.52 -9.15 10.46
CA GLU A 112 -6.59 -9.61 9.07
C GLU A 112 -5.31 -9.23 8.30
N GLU A 113 -4.82 -8.01 8.51
CA GLU A 113 -3.58 -7.55 7.90
C GLU A 113 -2.37 -8.34 8.38
N PHE A 114 -2.26 -8.51 9.69
CA PHE A 114 -1.21 -9.33 10.27
C PHE A 114 -1.26 -10.78 9.78
N ALA A 115 -2.45 -11.37 9.63
CA ALA A 115 -2.61 -12.71 9.07
C ALA A 115 -2.18 -12.76 7.59
N THR A 116 -2.51 -11.75 6.81
CA THR A 116 -2.12 -11.64 5.40
C THR A 116 -0.60 -11.52 5.24
N MET A 117 0.08 -10.72 6.07
CA MET A 117 1.55 -10.64 6.08
C MET A 117 2.20 -11.96 6.48
N ARG A 118 1.65 -12.66 7.48
CA ARG A 118 2.15 -13.98 7.89
C ARG A 118 2.00 -15.02 6.81
N GLU A 119 0.88 -15.03 6.10
CA GLU A 119 0.64 -15.92 4.99
C GLU A 119 1.68 -15.67 3.89
N TRP A 120 1.85 -14.41 3.47
CA TRP A 120 2.88 -14.03 2.51
C TRP A 120 4.26 -14.50 2.95
N ALA A 121 4.68 -14.17 4.18
CA ALA A 121 6.02 -14.49 4.65
C ALA A 121 6.25 -16.01 4.75
N SER A 122 5.27 -16.76 5.26
CA SER A 122 5.39 -18.21 5.42
C SER A 122 5.42 -18.95 4.08
N THR A 123 4.63 -18.49 3.11
CA THR A 123 4.61 -19.06 1.76
C THR A 123 5.91 -18.77 1.01
N MET A 124 6.50 -17.57 1.16
CA MET A 124 7.85 -17.27 0.65
C MET A 124 8.91 -18.18 1.29
N ALA A 125 8.90 -18.33 2.62
CA ALA A 125 9.83 -19.22 3.31
C ALA A 125 9.73 -20.66 2.82
N TYR A 126 8.52 -21.18 2.75
CA TYR A 126 8.26 -22.54 2.30
C TYR A 126 8.75 -22.76 0.86
N ALA A 127 8.53 -21.79 -0.03
CA ALA A 127 9.00 -21.85 -1.41
C ALA A 127 10.52 -21.92 -1.52
N VAL A 128 11.23 -21.07 -0.78
CA VAL A 128 12.70 -21.06 -0.77
C VAL A 128 13.26 -22.36 -0.19
N GLN A 129 12.75 -22.81 0.96
CA GLN A 129 13.27 -24.00 1.65
C GLN A 129 13.10 -25.29 0.84
N ASN A 130 12.06 -25.38 0.03
CA ASN A 130 11.77 -26.55 -0.79
C ASN A 130 12.24 -26.40 -2.25
N GLY A 131 12.97 -25.33 -2.58
CA GLY A 131 13.52 -25.11 -3.91
C GLY A 131 12.49 -24.80 -5.00
N TYR A 132 11.27 -24.39 -4.62
CA TYR A 132 10.24 -24.01 -5.58
C TYR A 132 10.64 -22.74 -6.36
N GLN A 133 9.93 -22.51 -7.47
CA GLN A 133 10.12 -21.31 -8.28
C GLN A 133 9.42 -20.14 -7.61
N ILE A 134 10.14 -19.03 -7.48
CA ILE A 134 9.63 -17.75 -6.97
C ILE A 134 9.84 -16.75 -8.08
N THR A 135 8.75 -16.20 -8.61
CA THR A 135 8.78 -15.14 -9.61
C THR A 135 8.40 -13.81 -8.97
N GLU A 136 8.78 -12.72 -9.62
CA GLU A 136 8.43 -11.37 -9.18
C GLU A 136 6.92 -11.14 -9.17
N GLU A 137 6.22 -11.60 -10.20
CA GLU A 137 4.75 -11.54 -10.29
C GLU A 137 4.08 -12.31 -9.14
N TRP A 138 4.58 -13.51 -8.83
CA TRP A 138 4.03 -14.31 -7.74
C TRP A 138 4.19 -13.63 -6.38
N ALA A 139 5.38 -13.08 -6.10
CA ALA A 139 5.62 -12.31 -4.88
C ALA A 139 4.79 -11.01 -4.84
N ALA A 140 4.61 -10.34 -5.99
CA ALA A 140 3.81 -9.13 -6.10
C ALA A 140 2.34 -9.35 -5.75
N ASN A 141 1.75 -10.49 -6.13
CA ASN A 141 0.36 -10.82 -5.77
C ASN A 141 0.13 -10.87 -4.25
N TYR A 142 1.08 -11.45 -3.50
CA TYR A 142 0.99 -11.44 -2.04
C TYR A 142 1.18 -10.05 -1.45
N ARG A 143 2.17 -9.31 -1.97
CA ARG A 143 2.43 -7.92 -1.56
C ARG A 143 1.21 -7.02 -1.80
N GLU A 144 0.55 -7.14 -2.94
CA GLU A 144 -0.66 -6.37 -3.27
C GLU A 144 -1.83 -6.74 -2.37
N ARG A 145 -2.00 -8.03 -2.05
CA ARG A 145 -3.03 -8.47 -1.10
C ARG A 145 -2.79 -7.89 0.29
N ALA A 146 -1.55 -7.91 0.78
CA ALA A 146 -1.17 -7.30 2.05
C ALA A 146 -1.34 -5.77 1.99
N ALA A 147 -0.92 -5.09 0.92
CA ALA A 147 -1.10 -3.64 0.78
C ALA A 147 -2.59 -3.23 0.83
N ASN A 148 -3.46 -3.99 0.17
CA ASN A 148 -4.91 -3.75 0.22
C ASN A 148 -5.48 -3.95 1.63
N SER A 149 -5.01 -4.96 2.34
CA SER A 149 -5.46 -5.24 3.71
C SER A 149 -4.91 -4.21 4.72
N LEU A 150 -3.68 -3.73 4.54
CA LEU A 150 -3.12 -2.62 5.31
C LEU A 150 -3.92 -1.32 5.09
N SER A 151 -4.37 -1.08 3.86
CA SER A 151 -5.28 0.04 3.56
C SER A 151 -6.61 -0.08 4.32
N MET A 152 -7.17 -1.29 4.44
CA MET A 152 -8.36 -1.51 5.27
C MET A 152 -8.11 -1.26 6.76
N ALA A 153 -6.94 -1.66 7.28
CA ALA A 153 -6.55 -1.36 8.66
C ALA A 153 -6.36 0.15 8.88
N SER A 154 -5.76 0.84 7.92
CA SER A 154 -5.61 2.30 7.95
C SER A 154 -6.96 3.01 8.01
N ALA A 155 -7.90 2.62 7.14
CA ALA A 155 -9.24 3.17 7.14
C ALA A 155 -10.04 2.93 8.43
N ALA A 156 -9.75 1.83 9.14
CA ALA A 156 -10.40 1.50 10.40
C ALA A 156 -9.79 2.26 11.60
N ALA A 157 -8.66 2.95 11.44
CA ALA A 157 -7.98 3.64 12.51
C ALA A 157 -8.74 4.91 12.94
N SER A 158 -9.37 4.85 14.10
CA SER A 158 -10.25 5.91 14.62
C SER A 158 -9.66 6.62 15.84
N THR A 159 -8.76 5.95 16.58
CA THR A 159 -8.15 6.46 17.82
C THR A 159 -6.67 6.82 17.63
N GLY A 160 -6.09 7.55 18.59
CA GLY A 160 -4.64 7.80 18.61
C GLY A 160 -3.82 6.52 18.81
N ALA A 161 -4.36 5.53 19.53
CA ALA A 161 -3.74 4.21 19.70
C ALA A 161 -3.76 3.40 18.40
N ASP A 162 -4.86 3.47 17.64
CA ASP A 162 -4.97 2.82 16.33
C ASP A 162 -3.92 3.34 15.35
N ARG A 163 -3.75 4.68 15.26
CA ARG A 163 -2.76 5.29 14.36
C ARG A 163 -1.32 4.88 14.71
N GLN A 164 -1.01 4.74 16.00
CA GLN A 164 0.31 4.26 16.42
C GLN A 164 0.51 2.77 16.11
N ALA A 165 -0.50 1.93 16.36
CA ALA A 165 -0.46 0.51 15.98
C ALA A 165 -0.39 0.31 14.46
N LEU A 166 -1.04 1.17 13.68
CA LEU A 166 -0.98 1.18 12.22
C LEU A 166 0.44 1.44 11.72
N GLN A 167 1.19 2.33 12.40
CA GLN A 167 2.60 2.56 12.07
C GLN A 167 3.43 1.28 12.26
N LEU A 168 3.20 0.52 13.34
CA LEU A 168 3.90 -0.75 13.58
C LEU A 168 3.52 -1.81 12.53
N LEU A 169 2.24 -1.89 12.13
CA LEU A 169 1.80 -2.76 11.03
C LEU A 169 2.44 -2.36 9.69
N THR A 170 2.57 -1.06 9.43
CA THR A 170 3.22 -0.55 8.22
C THR A 170 4.71 -0.89 8.20
N ASN A 171 5.40 -0.75 9.33
CA ASN A 171 6.81 -1.12 9.46
C ASN A 171 7.02 -2.63 9.25
N GLU A 172 6.12 -3.47 9.78
CA GLU A 172 6.16 -4.91 9.57
C GLU A 172 5.92 -5.27 8.09
N PHE A 173 4.93 -4.63 7.44
CA PHE A 173 4.68 -4.80 6.00
C PHE A 173 5.93 -4.49 5.18
N GLU A 174 6.61 -3.39 5.51
CA GLU A 174 7.85 -2.97 4.85
C GLU A 174 9.00 -3.96 5.08
N ALA A 175 9.12 -4.51 6.30
CA ALA A 175 10.11 -5.54 6.61
C ALA A 175 9.85 -6.83 5.82
N VAL A 176 8.60 -7.28 5.74
CA VAL A 176 8.22 -8.46 4.93
C VAL A 176 8.44 -8.21 3.44
N ARG A 177 8.16 -7.00 2.94
CA ARG A 177 8.46 -6.59 1.56
C ARG A 177 9.94 -6.69 1.25
N GLU A 178 10.78 -6.04 2.05
CA GLU A 178 12.23 -6.06 1.86
C GLU A 178 12.77 -7.50 1.90
N TRP A 179 12.28 -8.32 2.83
CA TRP A 179 12.67 -9.71 2.92
C TRP A 179 12.24 -10.52 1.70
N SER A 180 10.98 -10.37 1.26
CA SER A 180 10.46 -11.02 0.06
C SER A 180 11.28 -10.65 -1.18
N ASP A 181 11.60 -9.37 -1.36
CA ASP A 181 12.39 -8.88 -2.49
C ASP A 181 13.82 -9.47 -2.47
N LYS A 182 14.45 -9.58 -1.28
CA LYS A 182 15.74 -10.27 -1.13
C LYS A 182 15.68 -11.74 -1.55
N LEU A 183 14.58 -12.44 -1.25
CA LEU A 183 14.42 -13.84 -1.65
C LEU A 183 14.20 -14.01 -3.16
N VAL A 184 13.42 -13.11 -3.77
CA VAL A 184 13.27 -13.04 -5.23
C VAL A 184 14.63 -12.80 -5.89
N GLU A 185 15.41 -11.86 -5.36
CA GLU A 185 16.74 -11.54 -5.91
C GLU A 185 17.75 -12.68 -5.71
N ALA A 186 17.76 -13.31 -4.54
CA ALA A 186 18.55 -14.53 -4.30
C ALA A 186 18.16 -15.65 -5.28
N LYS A 187 16.89 -15.72 -5.70
CA LYS A 187 16.46 -16.70 -6.71
C LYS A 187 16.99 -16.33 -8.09
N LYS A 188 16.86 -15.06 -8.51
CA LYS A 188 17.37 -14.53 -9.78
C LYS A 188 18.87 -14.75 -9.93
N SER A 189 19.63 -14.55 -8.86
CA SER A 189 21.09 -14.75 -8.81
C SER A 189 21.53 -16.19 -8.55
N MET A 190 20.60 -17.14 -8.46
CA MET A 190 20.86 -18.56 -8.13
C MET A 190 21.52 -18.79 -6.76
N ASP A 191 21.41 -17.83 -5.84
CA ASP A 191 21.99 -17.85 -4.49
C ASP A 191 21.06 -18.48 -3.43
N THR A 192 19.85 -18.88 -3.80
CA THR A 192 18.90 -19.55 -2.86
C THR A 192 19.42 -20.87 -2.27
N ALA A 193 20.45 -21.49 -2.86
CA ALA A 193 21.04 -22.73 -2.35
C ALA A 193 21.54 -22.59 -0.90
N LYS A 194 21.99 -21.40 -0.49
CA LYS A 194 22.45 -21.16 0.89
C LYS A 194 21.36 -21.40 1.94
N TYR A 195 20.09 -21.23 1.56
CA TYR A 195 18.94 -21.47 2.44
C TYR A 195 18.57 -22.95 2.57
N ALA A 196 19.03 -23.81 1.66
CA ALA A 196 18.82 -25.25 1.72
C ALA A 196 19.92 -25.98 2.52
N LEU A 197 21.02 -25.29 2.89
CA LEU A 197 22.15 -25.88 3.61
C LEU A 197 21.79 -26.30 5.04
N SER A 198 20.82 -25.64 5.67
CA SER A 198 20.30 -26.05 6.96
C SER A 198 18.82 -25.68 7.12
N PRO A 199 18.03 -26.44 7.90
CA PRO A 199 16.61 -26.15 8.12
C PRO A 199 16.33 -24.78 8.74
N SER A 200 17.33 -24.16 9.38
CA SER A 200 17.19 -22.86 10.04
C SER A 200 17.87 -21.71 9.28
N ALA A 201 18.59 -21.97 8.18
CA ALA A 201 19.36 -20.95 7.48
C ALA A 201 18.55 -19.69 7.15
N LEU A 202 17.33 -19.88 6.62
CA LEU A 202 16.43 -18.77 6.29
C LEU A 202 15.85 -18.10 7.54
N ARG A 203 15.56 -18.88 8.59
CA ARG A 203 14.99 -18.39 9.84
C ARG A 203 16.01 -17.55 10.61
N ASP A 204 17.27 -17.94 10.59
CA ASP A 204 18.34 -17.33 11.40
C ASP A 204 18.87 -16.03 10.77
N GLU A 205 18.36 -15.64 9.59
CA GLU A 205 18.62 -14.33 9.01
C GLU A 205 18.10 -13.20 9.90
N ALA A 206 18.86 -12.11 9.99
CA ALA A 206 18.52 -10.96 10.84
C ALA A 206 17.14 -10.37 10.52
N LEU A 207 16.80 -10.23 9.23
CA LEU A 207 15.50 -9.68 8.81
C LEU A 207 14.35 -10.66 9.10
N SER A 208 14.57 -11.97 8.92
CA SER A 208 13.59 -12.98 9.30
C SER A 208 13.33 -12.98 10.81
N GLN A 209 14.38 -12.87 11.63
CA GLN A 209 14.24 -12.75 13.09
C GLN A 209 13.51 -11.48 13.52
N LYS A 210 13.72 -10.36 12.82
CA LYS A 210 12.99 -9.11 13.05
C LYS A 210 11.49 -9.30 12.82
N ILE A 211 11.11 -9.81 11.64
CA ILE A 211 9.72 -10.14 11.26
C ILE A 211 9.09 -11.10 12.29
N ILE A 212 9.80 -12.17 12.67
CA ILE A 212 9.29 -13.14 13.65
C ILE A 212 9.05 -12.49 15.02
N SER A 213 9.94 -11.58 15.43
CA SER A 213 9.86 -10.91 16.74
C SER A 213 8.74 -9.88 16.77
N CYS A 214 8.69 -8.99 15.76
CA CYS A 214 7.62 -8.02 15.63
C CYS A 214 6.27 -8.70 15.46
N GLY A 215 6.17 -9.75 14.64
CA GLY A 215 4.92 -10.49 14.48
C GLY A 215 4.41 -11.13 15.78
N ARG A 216 5.29 -11.68 16.63
CA ARG A 216 4.88 -12.18 17.96
C ARG A 216 4.34 -11.04 18.84
N PHE A 217 4.98 -9.88 18.78
CA PHE A 217 4.54 -8.70 19.51
C PHE A 217 3.17 -8.21 19.00
N LEU A 218 3.00 -8.02 17.69
CA LEU A 218 1.77 -7.57 17.07
C LEU A 218 0.59 -8.48 17.39
N ALA A 219 0.79 -9.80 17.34
CA ALA A 219 -0.22 -10.78 17.74
C ALA A 219 -0.72 -10.56 19.18
N LYS A 220 0.21 -10.30 20.11
CA LYS A 220 -0.11 -10.04 21.52
C LYS A 220 -0.79 -8.68 21.69
N MET A 221 -0.27 -7.64 21.04
CA MET A 221 -0.80 -6.28 21.14
C MET A 221 -2.25 -6.22 20.64
N LEU A 222 -2.50 -6.69 19.41
CA LEU A 222 -3.83 -6.71 18.80
C LEU A 222 -4.81 -7.58 19.60
N GLY A 223 -4.35 -8.70 20.16
CA GLY A 223 -5.18 -9.55 21.02
C GLY A 223 -5.50 -8.95 22.40
N SER A 224 -4.71 -7.97 22.86
CA SER A 224 -4.87 -7.34 24.18
C SER A 224 -5.75 -6.09 24.18
N SER A 225 -6.13 -5.56 23.01
CA SER A 225 -6.82 -4.27 22.84
C SER A 225 -6.11 -3.03 23.38
N SER A 226 -4.87 -3.17 23.86
CA SER A 226 -4.04 -2.06 24.32
C SER A 226 -2.90 -1.82 23.35
N PHE A 227 -2.71 -0.56 22.96
CA PHE A 227 -1.48 -0.18 22.29
C PHE A 227 -0.30 -0.31 23.25
N GLN A 228 0.79 -0.87 22.73
CA GLN A 228 2.13 -0.89 23.31
C GLN A 228 3.09 -0.65 22.16
N ASP A 229 4.29 -0.19 22.47
CA ASP A 229 5.37 -0.07 21.48
C ASP A 229 6.43 -1.14 21.75
N ASP A 230 7.13 -1.58 20.70
CA ASP A 230 8.19 -2.58 20.79
C ASP A 230 9.30 -2.31 19.76
N PRO A 231 10.57 -2.24 20.20
CA PRO A 231 11.71 -1.99 19.32
C PRO A 231 11.87 -2.97 18.16
N SER A 232 11.30 -4.18 18.25
CA SER A 232 11.37 -5.16 17.16
C SER A 232 10.59 -4.74 15.91
N CYS A 233 9.64 -3.81 16.04
CA CYS A 233 8.80 -3.29 14.96
C CYS A 233 9.30 -1.95 14.36
N HIS A 234 10.55 -1.54 14.64
CA HIS A 234 11.20 -0.34 14.08
C HIS A 234 12.43 -0.71 13.27
#